data_AF-A0A1A6I0P5-F1
#
_entry.id   AF-A0A1A6I0P5-F1
#
_cell.length_a   1.000
_cell.length_b   1.000
_cell.length_c   1.000
_cell.angle_alpha   90.00
_cell.angle_beta   90.00
_cell.angle_gamma   90.00
#
_symmetry.space_group_name_H-M   'P 1'
#
loop_
_entity.id
_entity.type
_entity.pdbx_description
1 polymer ?
#
loop_
_entity_poly.entity_id
_entity_poly.type
_entity_poly.pdbx_seq_one_letter_code
_entity_poly.pdbx_strand_id
1 'polypeptide(L)'
;VLSPLAKNLFHRAISQSSVVFNPCLYGKDPRPVAKKVAVLAGCKTTTSAAMVHCLRQKTEEELLKVTLKMVGVSILVAFTLGTWPKA
;
A
#
# COMPACT_ATOMS: atom_id res chain seq x y z
N VAL A 1 -10.95 -5.79 13.62
CA VAL A 1 -10.71 -6.63 14.82
C VAL A 1 -9.30 -6.53 15.39
N LEU A 2 -8.25 -6.33 14.58
CA LEU A 2 -6.86 -6.33 15.07
C LEU A 2 -6.37 -4.96 15.59
N SER A 3 -6.96 -3.86 15.12
CA SER A 3 -6.61 -2.52 15.61
C SER A 3 -7.24 -2.28 17.00
N PRO A 4 -6.49 -1.74 17.97
CA PRO A 4 -7.02 -1.34 19.28
C PRO A 4 -8.19 -0.33 19.16
N LEU A 5 -8.20 0.48 18.10
CA LEU A 5 -9.29 1.44 17.81
C LEU A 5 -10.62 0.76 17.46
N ALA A 6 -10.57 -0.51 17.06
CA ALA A 6 -11.75 -1.30 16.71
C ALA A 6 -12.33 -2.11 17.88
N LYS A 7 -11.86 -1.87 19.11
CA LYS A 7 -12.31 -2.60 20.31
C LYS A 7 -13.82 -2.36 20.52
N ASN A 8 -14.55 -3.45 20.79
CA ASN A 8 -16.00 -3.47 21.01
C ASN A 8 -16.88 -3.04 19.83
N LEU A 9 -16.33 -2.83 18.63
CA LEU A 9 -17.13 -2.44 17.45
C LEU A 9 -17.68 -3.64 16.66
N PHE A 10 -17.06 -4.81 16.78
CA PHE A 10 -17.41 -5.98 15.97
C PHE A 10 -17.61 -7.21 16.84
N HIS A 11 -18.66 -7.98 16.55
CA HIS A 11 -18.94 -9.25 17.23
C HIS A 11 -18.26 -10.42 16.50
N ARG A 12 -18.18 -10.38 15.17
CA ARG A 12 -17.52 -11.37 14.31
C ARG A 12 -16.91 -10.69 13.09
N ALA A 13 -15.86 -11.30 12.54
CA ALA A 13 -15.27 -10.92 11.26
C ALA A 13 -14.87 -12.18 10.49
N ILE A 14 -15.13 -12.21 9.18
CA ILE A 14 -14.78 -13.31 8.28
C ILE A 14 -13.84 -12.75 7.22
N SER A 15 -12.67 -13.38 7.04
CA SER A 15 -11.70 -12.98 6.02
C SER A 15 -11.76 -13.98 4.87
N GLN A 16 -12.15 -13.54 3.68
CA GLN A 16 -12.17 -14.38 2.48
C GLN A 16 -11.05 -13.98 1.52
N SER A 17 -10.35 -14.98 0.98
CA SER A 17 -9.30 -14.83 -0.04
C SER A 17 -8.05 -14.01 0.34
N SER A 18 -7.86 -13.60 1.61
CA SER A 18 -6.57 -13.13 2.16
C SER A 18 -6.69 -12.85 3.65
N VAL A 19 -5.56 -12.61 4.32
CA VAL A 19 -5.46 -12.15 5.72
C VAL A 19 -4.30 -11.15 5.85
N VAL A 20 -4.26 -10.40 6.96
CA VAL A 20 -3.25 -9.34 7.21
C VAL A 20 -1.79 -9.83 7.15
N PHE A 21 -1.55 -11.12 7.39
CA PHE A 21 -0.21 -11.71 7.36
C PHE A 21 0.32 -11.96 5.95
N ASN A 22 -0.47 -11.68 4.91
CA ASN A 22 0.00 -11.79 3.53
C ASN A 22 1.10 -10.74 3.26
N PRO A 23 2.34 -11.14 2.91
CA PRO A 23 3.46 -10.22 2.67
C PRO A 23 3.22 -9.23 1.52
N CYS A 24 2.32 -9.56 0.59
CA CYS A 24 1.92 -8.67 -0.49
C CYS A 24 1.08 -7.48 0.02
N LEU A 25 0.37 -7.64 1.14
CA LEU A 25 -0.51 -6.63 1.73
C LEU A 25 0.13 -5.91 2.92
N TYR A 26 1.08 -6.58 3.61
CA TYR A 26 1.75 -6.04 4.78
C TYR A 26 3.28 -6.03 4.60
N GLY A 27 3.83 -4.84 4.38
CA GLY A 27 5.27 -4.61 4.26
C GLY A 27 5.89 -4.07 5.55
N LYS A 28 7.11 -4.51 5.87
CA LYS A 28 7.87 -4.04 7.06
C LYS A 28 8.29 -2.57 6.98
N ASP A 29 8.64 -2.07 5.80
CA ASP A 29 9.04 -0.68 5.61
C ASP A 29 8.30 -0.03 4.42
N PRO A 30 7.39 0.92 4.67
CA PRO A 30 6.69 1.63 3.61
C PRO A 30 7.52 2.77 2.98
N ARG A 31 8.65 3.17 3.58
CA ARG A 31 9.44 4.34 3.13
C ARG A 31 9.94 4.23 1.69
N PRO A 32 10.44 3.08 1.20
CA PRO A 32 10.91 2.96 -0.19
C PRO A 32 9.77 3.13 -1.19
N VAL A 33 8.59 2.59 -0.88
CA VAL A 33 7.39 2.71 -1.72
C VAL A 33 6.89 4.15 -1.71
N ALA A 34 6.81 4.78 -0.53
CA ALA A 34 6.41 6.18 -0.40
C ALA A 34 7.33 7.14 -1.18
N LYS A 35 8.64 6.90 -1.16
CA LYS A 35 9.60 7.67 -1.97
C LYS A 35 9.35 7.49 -3.47
N LYS A 36 9.10 6.26 -3.94
CA LYS A 36 8.75 6.00 -5.34
C LYS A 36 7.46 6.73 -5.75
N VAL A 37 6.43 6.67 -4.93
CA VAL A 37 5.16 7.41 -5.14
C VAL A 37 5.44 8.91 -5.27
N ALA A 38 6.21 9.47 -4.34
CA ALA A 38 6.53 10.89 -4.33
C ALA A 38 7.32 11.33 -5.57
N VAL A 39 8.31 10.53 -6.01
CA VAL A 39 9.07 10.81 -7.23
C VAL A 39 8.17 10.75 -8.47
N LEU A 40 7.30 9.75 -8.57
CA LEU A 40 6.34 9.63 -9.68
C LEU A 40 5.32 10.77 -9.72
N ALA A 41 4.96 11.32 -8.56
CA ALA A 41 4.10 12.49 -8.41
C ALA A 41 4.82 13.84 -8.64
N GLY A 42 6.15 13.84 -8.83
CA GLY A 42 6.95 15.07 -8.95
C GLY A 42 7.12 15.82 -7.62
N CYS A 43 6.92 15.14 -6.49
CA CYS A 43 7.05 15.72 -5.15
C CYS A 43 8.48 15.60 -4.61
N LYS A 44 8.90 16.63 -3.86
CA LYS A 44 10.21 16.64 -3.18
C LYS A 44 10.24 15.57 -2.08
N THR A 45 11.33 14.80 -2.02
CA THR A 45 11.54 13.73 -1.04
C THR A 45 12.45 14.14 0.12
N THR A 46 12.71 15.44 0.28
CA THR A 46 13.66 16.01 1.25
C THR A 46 13.28 15.74 2.70
N THR A 47 12.02 15.90 3.06
CA THR A 47 11.50 15.56 4.41
C THR A 47 10.17 14.83 4.30
N SER A 48 9.85 13.99 5.29
CA SER A 48 8.57 13.28 5.35
C SER A 48 7.38 14.26 5.35
N ALA A 49 7.49 15.37 6.08
CA ALA A 49 6.47 16.40 6.13
C ALA A 49 6.25 17.09 4.78
N ALA A 50 7.32 17.47 4.08
CA ALA A 50 7.21 18.11 2.75
C ALA A 50 6.63 17.15 1.71
N MET A 51 6.99 15.88 1.78
CA MET A 51 6.46 14.83 0.91
C MET A 51 4.95 14.66 1.10
N VAL A 52 4.49 14.53 2.35
CA VAL A 52 3.06 14.39 2.67
C VAL A 52 2.28 15.64 2.29
N HIS A 53 2.84 16.83 2.53
CA HIS A 53 2.22 18.09 2.15
C HIS A 53 2.01 18.17 0.63
N CYS A 54 3.03 17.84 -0.16
CA CYS A 54 2.92 17.86 -1.62
C CYS A 54 1.89 16.84 -2.14
N LEU A 55 1.90 15.61 -1.62
CA LEU A 55 0.96 14.57 -2.04
C LEU A 55 -0.49 14.92 -1.73
N ARG A 56 -0.77 15.64 -0.63
CA ARG A 56 -2.13 16.09 -0.27
C ARG A 56 -2.66 17.23 -1.15
N GLN A 57 -1.78 17.94 -1.87
CA GLN A 57 -2.14 19.05 -2.75
C GLN A 57 -2.32 18.62 -4.22
N LYS A 58 -2.13 17.33 -4.52
CA LYS A 58 -2.28 16.78 -5.88
C LYS A 58 -3.74 16.57 -6.23
N THR A 59 -4.07 16.73 -7.52
CA THR A 59 -5.42 16.45 -8.01
C THR A 59 -5.66 14.94 -8.11
N GLU A 60 -6.93 14.55 -8.20
CA GLU A 60 -7.32 13.15 -8.31
C GLU A 60 -6.70 12.48 -9.55
N GLU A 61 -6.70 13.18 -10.69
CA GLU A 61 -6.19 12.67 -11.97
C GLU A 61 -4.68 12.42 -11.91
N GLU A 62 -3.93 13.32 -11.26
CA GLU A 62 -2.49 13.14 -11.05
C GLU A 62 -2.21 11.91 -10.17
N LEU A 63 -2.97 11.72 -9.09
CA LEU A 63 -2.83 10.56 -8.20
C LEU A 63 -3.22 9.24 -8.88
N LEU A 64 -4.27 9.24 -9.70
CA LEU A 64 -4.67 8.07 -10.50
C LEU A 64 -3.57 7.70 -11.49
N LYS A 65 -2.98 8.69 -12.18
CA LYS A 65 -1.86 8.46 -13.11
C LYS A 65 -0.63 7.89 -12.41
N VAL A 66 -0.32 8.36 -11.20
CA VAL A 66 0.75 7.79 -10.37
C VAL A 66 0.45 6.35 -9.99
N THR A 67 -0.79 6.06 -9.59
CA THR A 67 -1.23 4.71 -9.21
C THR A 67 -1.10 3.73 -10.36
N LEU A 68 -1.54 4.11 -11.57
CA LEU A 68 -1.40 3.26 -12.77
C LEU A 68 0.07 2.93 -13.08
N LYS A 69 0.99 3.88 -12.86
CA LYS A 69 2.44 3.65 -13.00
C LYS A 69 3.00 2.69 -11.94
N MET A 70 2.31 2.51 -10.82
CA MET A 70 2.73 1.60 -9.74
C MET A 70 2.16 0.19 -9.86
N VAL A 71 0.95 0.03 -10.42
CA VAL A 71 0.21 -1.26 -10.48
C VAL A 71 1.00 -2.38 -11.17
N GLY A 72 1.88 -2.05 -12.12
CA GLY A 72 2.76 -3.03 -12.77
C GLY A 72 3.71 -3.77 -11.83
N VAL A 73 3.93 -3.27 -10.60
CA VAL A 73 4.89 -3.85 -9.64
C VAL A 73 4.25 -4.86 -8.69
N SER A 74 2.99 -4.68 -8.27
CA SER A 74 2.38 -5.52 -7.21
C SER A 74 1.65 -6.77 -7.73
N ILE A 75 0.95 -6.67 -8.88
CA ILE A 75 0.26 -7.83 -9.47
C ILE A 75 1.27 -8.88 -9.95
N LEU A 76 2.42 -8.43 -10.50
CA LEU A 76 3.45 -9.33 -11.01
C LEU A 76 4.13 -10.13 -9.89
N VAL A 77 4.32 -9.56 -8.70
CA VAL A 77 4.95 -10.24 -7.55
C VAL A 77 4.05 -11.34 -6.99
N ALA A 78 2.73 -11.13 -6.97
CA ALA A 78 1.76 -12.14 -6.50
C ALA A 78 1.70 -13.38 -7.41
N PHE A 79 1.91 -13.23 -8.72
CA PHE A 79 1.97 -14.35 -9.67
C PHE A 79 3.35 -15.00 -9.78
N THR A 80 4.44 -14.25 -9.56
CA THR A 80 5.83 -14.76 -9.73
C THR A 80 6.42 -15.35 -8.46
N LEU A 81 6.05 -14.90 -7.25
CA LEU A 81 6.43 -15.55 -5.98
C LEU A 81 5.41 -16.63 -5.60
N GLY A 82 5.18 -17.56 -6.52
CA GLY A 82 4.44 -18.78 -6.28
C GLY A 82 4.89 -19.47 -4.99
N THR A 83 4.12 -19.29 -3.94
CA THR A 83 4.10 -20.17 -2.77
C THR A 83 2.65 -20.51 -2.49
N TRP A 84 1.99 -21.11 -3.49
CA TRP A 84 0.93 -22.06 -3.21
C TRP A 84 1.63 -23.25 -2.53
N PRO A 85 1.46 -23.49 -1.21
CA PRO A 85 1.87 -24.76 -0.66
C PRO A 85 1.03 -25.81 -1.39
N LYS A 86 1.69 -26.60 -2.22
CA LYS A 86 1.13 -27.83 -2.77
C LYS A 86 0.83 -28.71 -1.57
N ALA A 87 -0.43 -28.73 -1.15
CA ALA A 87 -1.02 -29.74 -0.30
C ALA A 87 -1.96 -30.56 -1.19
#